data_AF-A0A9D1WJT4-F1
#
_entry.id   AF-A0A9D1WJT4-F1
#
_cell.length_a   1.000
_cell.length_b   1.000
_cell.length_c   1.000
_cell.angle_alpha   90.00
_cell.angle_beta   90.00
_cell.angle_gamma   90.00
#
_symmetry.space_group_name_H-M   'P 1'
#
loop_
_entity.id
_entity.type
_entity.pdbx_description
1 polymer ?
#
loop_
_entity_poly.entity_id
_entity_poly.type
_entity_poly.pdbx_seq_one_letter_code
_entity_poly.pdbx_strand_id
1 'polypeptide(L)' 'MSFSSTVKKELEKHISTARHCKIAEITAILSASGRILQSEKGAFLYIQTENEAVSRKCFTL' A
#
# COMPACT_ATOMS: atom_id res chain seq x y z
N MET A 1 -15.20 1.80 14.34
CA MET A 1 -13.78 2.16 14.49
C MET A 1 -13.07 1.05 15.23
N SER A 2 -11.95 0.53 14.74
CA SER A 2 -11.15 -0.48 15.44
C SER A 2 -9.79 0.10 15.86
N PHE A 3 -9.18 -0.50 16.89
CA PHE A 3 -7.81 -0.17 17.31
C PHE A 3 -6.82 -0.23 16.13
N SER A 4 -6.96 -1.25 15.26
CA SER A 4 -6.15 -1.41 14.06
C SER A 4 -6.31 -0.25 13.06
N SER A 5 -7.52 0.30 12.91
CA SER A 5 -7.75 1.45 12.03
C SER A 5 -7.04 2.70 12.53
N THR A 6 -6.98 2.94 13.85
CA THR A 6 -6.29 4.10 14.43
C THR A 6 -4.79 4.02 14.21
N VAL A 7 -4.18 2.86 14.50
CA VAL A 7 -2.74 2.64 14.28
C VAL A 7 -2.38 2.81 12.80
N LYS A 8 -3.20 2.27 11.89
CA LYS A 8 -2.95 2.43 10.44
C LYS A 8 -3.01 3.89 9.98
N LYS A 9 -3.87 4.72 10.56
CA LYS A 9 -3.93 6.17 10.28
C LYS A 9 -2.71 6.93 10.79
N GLU A 10 -2.10 6.49 11.89
CA GLU A 10 -0.85 7.06 12.39
C GLU A 10 0.32 6.70 11.46
N LEU A 11 0.44 5.42 11.10
CA LEU A 11 1.47 4.92 10.20
C LEU A 11 1.37 5.52 8.80
N GLU A 12 0.15 5.78 8.31
CA GLU A 12 -0.09 6.44 7.02
C GLU A 12 0.68 7.78 6.91
N LYS A 13 0.74 8.56 7.99
CA LYS A 13 1.39 9.88 8.00
C LYS A 13 2.92 9.79 8.00
N HIS A 14 3.50 8.68 8.41
CA HIS A 14 4.94 8.53 8.54
C HIS A 14 5.59 8.07 7.23
N ILE A 15 6.19 8.98 6.44
CA ILE A 15 6.86 8.61 5.19
C ILE A 15 8.38 8.70 5.39
N SER A 16 9.07 7.56 5.23
CA SER A 16 10.54 7.54 5.32
C SER A 16 11.16 8.38 4.19
N THR A 17 12.23 9.12 4.47
CA THR A 17 12.97 9.88 3.45
C THR A 17 13.84 8.98 2.58
N ALA A 18 14.31 7.86 3.12
CA ALA A 18 15.19 6.94 2.42
C ALA A 18 14.44 6.13 1.36
N ARG A 19 14.97 6.12 0.13
CA ARG A 19 14.35 5.42 -1.02
C ARG A 19 14.17 3.92 -0.78
N HIS A 20 15.15 3.27 -0.15
CA HIS A 20 15.07 1.83 0.11
C HIS A 20 13.93 1.47 1.07
N CYS A 21 13.62 2.33 2.05
CA CYS A 21 12.49 2.13 2.95
C CYS A 21 11.16 2.24 2.21
N LYS A 22 11.02 3.23 1.31
CA LYS A 22 9.80 3.39 0.50
C LYS A 22 9.54 2.17 -0.40
N ILE A 23 10.60 1.66 -1.05
CA ILE A 23 10.52 0.47 -1.91
C ILE A 23 10.13 -0.76 -1.08
N ALA A 24 10.73 -0.96 0.09
CA ALA A 24 10.38 -2.06 0.97
C ALA A 24 8.92 -1.98 1.43
N GLU A 25 8.47 -0.78 1.80
CA GLU A 25 7.11 -0.54 2.27
C GLU A 25 6.06 -0.77 1.18
N ILE A 26 6.25 -0.23 -0.02
CA ILE A 26 5.32 -0.48 -1.14
C ILE A 26 5.31 -1.96 -1.51
N THR A 27 6.47 -2.63 -1.50
CA THR A 27 6.57 -4.07 -1.77
C THR A 27 5.80 -4.88 -0.73
N ALA A 28 5.85 -4.50 0.55
CA ALA A 28 5.10 -5.15 1.61
C ALA A 28 3.58 -4.96 1.43
N ILE A 29 3.13 -3.74 1.09
CA ILE A 29 1.71 -3.46 0.80
C ILE A 29 1.22 -4.30 -0.37
N LEU A 30 2.00 -4.35 -1.47
CA LEU A 30 1.69 -5.15 -2.65
C LEU A 30 1.69 -6.65 -2.35
N SER A 31 2.58 -7.13 -1.49
CA SER A 31 2.60 -8.54 -1.08
C SER A 31 1.39 -8.92 -0.25
N ALA A 32 0.88 -8.00 0.57
CA ALA A 32 -0.27 -8.25 1.44
C ALA A 32 -1.64 -8.05 0.74
N SER A 33 -1.72 -7.10 -0.20
CA SER A 33 -3.00 -6.63 -0.76
C SER A 33 -2.99 -6.40 -2.27
N GLY A 34 -1.86 -6.66 -2.92
CA GLY A 34 -1.68 -6.52 -4.35
C GLY A 34 -2.16 -7.75 -5.13
N ARG A 35 -2.62 -7.50 -6.35
CA ARG A 35 -2.98 -8.52 -7.34
C ARG A 35 -2.40 -8.12 -8.69
N ILE A 36 -1.85 -9.09 -9.41
CA ILE A 36 -1.38 -8.89 -10.78
C ILE A 36 -2.41 -9.53 -11.71
N LEU A 37 -2.98 -8.73 -12.61
CA LEU A 37 -3.84 -9.20 -13.68
C LEU A 37 -3.07 -9.10 -14.99
N GLN A 38 -2.92 -10.23 -15.68
CA GLN A 38 -2.39 -10.25 -17.03
C GLN A 38 -3.55 -10.17 -18.03
N SER A 39 -3.40 -9.31 -19.03
CA SER A 39 -4.33 -9.11 -20.13
C SER A 39 -3.54 -9.03 -21.43
N GLU A 40 -4.23 -9.15 -22.57
CA GLU A 40 -3.65 -8.90 -23.90
C GLU A 40 -3.01 -7.50 -24.00
N LYS A 41 -3.46 -6.54 -23.18
CA LYS A 41 -2.94 -5.17 -23.10
C LYS A 41 -1.72 -5.02 -22.16
N GLY A 42 -1.28 -6.09 -21.49
CA GLY A 42 -0.16 -6.08 -20.56
C GLY A 42 -0.52 -6.52 -19.14
N ALA A 43 0.40 -6.29 -18.20
CA ALA A 43 0.23 -6.59 -16.79
C ALA A 43 -0.26 -5.37 -16.02
N PHE A 44 -1.30 -5.55 -15.22
CA PHE A 44 -1.89 -4.52 -14.38
C PHE A 44 -1.74 -4.91 -12.92
N LEU A 45 -1.30 -3.95 -12.11
CA LEU A 45 -1.18 -4.10 -10.67
C LEU A 45 -2.38 -3.43 -10.00
N TYR A 46 -3.10 -4.19 -9.20
CA TYR A 46 -4.25 -3.72 -8.43
C TYR A 46 -3.99 -3.87 -6.95
N ILE A 47 -4.49 -2.93 -6.17
CA ILE A 47 -4.49 -3.02 -4.71
C ILE A 47 -5.94 -3.10 -4.28
N GLN A 48 -6.30 -4.21 -3.64
CA GLN A 48 -7.64 -4.40 -3.10
C GLN A 48 -7.56 -4.32 -1.58
N THR A 49 -8.02 -3.21 -1.02
CA THR A 49 -8.01 -2.97 0.43
C THR A 49 -9.31 -2.29 0.86
N GLU A 50 -9.89 -2.76 1.96
CA GLU A 50 -10.99 -2.10 2.67
C GLU A 50 -10.50 -0.97 3.59
N ASN A 51 -9.18 -0.84 3.75
CA ASN A 51 -8.58 0.17 4.62
C ASN A 51 -8.07 1.36 3.80
N GLU A 52 -8.77 2.49 3.91
CA GLU A 52 -8.42 3.72 3.21
C GLU A 52 -7.00 4.23 3.53
N ALA A 53 -6.50 4.01 4.75
CA ALA A 53 -5.17 4.45 5.13
C ALA A 53 -4.09 3.71 4.34
N VAL A 54 -4.29 2.41 4.08
CA VAL A 54 -3.41 1.61 3.22
C VAL A 54 -3.48 2.10 1.77
N SER A 55 -4.67 2.43 1.27
CA SER A 55 -4.86 2.97 -0.08
C SER A 55 -4.12 4.30 -0.27
N ARG A 56 -4.33 5.27 0.63
CA ARG A 56 -3.66 6.57 0.60
C ARG A 56 -2.14 6.44 0.75
N LYS A 57 -1.69 5.55 1.65
CA LYS A 57 -0.27 5.28 1.84
C LYS A 57 0.39 4.76 0.57
N CYS A 58 -0.24 3.79 -0.09
CA CYS A 58 0.31 3.21 -1.30
C CYS A 58 0.31 4.16 -2.49
N PHE A 59 -0.63 5.11 -2.55
CA PHE A 59 -0.61 6.18 -3.55
C PHE A 59 0.52 7.19 -3.34
N THR A 60 0.96 7.36 -2.10
CA THR A 60 1.96 8.37 -1.74
C THR A 60 3.41 7.87 -1.82
N LEU A 61 3.63 6.57 -1.62
CA LEU A 61 4.95 5.92 -1.67
C LEU A 61 5.44 5.71 -3.11
#